data_AF-A0A2E2C7U9-F1
#
_entry.id   AF-A0A2E2C7U9-F1
#
_cell.length_a   1.000
_cell.length_b   1.000
_cell.length_c   1.000
_cell.angle_alpha   90.00
_cell.angle_beta   90.00
_cell.angle_gamma   90.00
#
_symmetry.space_group_name_H-M   'P 1'
#
loop_
_entity.id
_entity.type
_entity.pdbx_description
1 polymer ?
#
loop_
_entity_poly.entity_id
_entity_poly.type
_entity_poly.pdbx_seq_one_letter_code
_entity_poly.pdbx_strand_id
1 'polypeptide(L)'
;MNESNKKNILLEVTSLEMKKSRKYVEPYSHFKRPQKYTQPQMLTTLILRSDLKITYLGIIGIIETSGQLQKRLLVKRRPNFSTLKYIADRSQMLEIIEIMLANIIQKFRSRCRRSSPRLERNGNLVNQCL
;
A
#
# COMPACT_ATOMS: atom_id res chain seq x y z
N MET A 1 24.16 22.23 -4.34
CA MET A 1 23.00 21.48 -4.89
C MET A 1 22.70 20.31 -3.94
N ASN A 2 21.73 20.44 -3.04
CA ASN A 2 21.33 19.36 -2.11
C ASN A 2 19.81 19.23 -2.10
N GLU A 3 19.27 18.64 -3.17
CA GLU A 3 17.87 18.24 -3.29
C GLU A 3 17.68 16.74 -2.94
N SER A 4 18.71 16.09 -2.38
CA SER A 4 18.74 14.63 -2.15
C SER A 4 18.15 14.19 -0.81
N ASN A 5 17.85 15.12 0.12
CA ASN A 5 17.43 14.77 1.49
C ASN A 5 15.94 15.02 1.79
N LYS A 6 15.17 15.46 0.77
CA LYS A 6 13.71 15.52 0.89
C LYS A 6 13.18 14.11 0.71
N LYS A 7 12.88 13.41 1.81
CA LYS A 7 12.31 12.06 1.80
C LYS A 7 11.14 12.03 0.81
N ASN A 8 11.30 11.26 -0.26
CA ASN A 8 10.23 11.12 -1.25
C ASN A 8 9.13 10.24 -0.64
N ILE A 9 8.11 10.90 -0.09
CA ILE A 9 6.99 10.28 0.63
C ILE A 9 6.35 9.18 -0.23
N LEU A 10 6.21 9.42 -1.54
CA LEU A 10 5.63 8.44 -2.46
C LEU A 10 6.43 7.13 -2.50
N LEU A 11 7.76 7.19 -2.47
CA LEU A 11 8.61 6.00 -2.46
C LEU A 11 8.49 5.22 -1.14
N GLU A 12 8.37 5.92 -0.02
CA GLU A 12 8.18 5.31 1.30
C GLU A 12 6.81 4.67 1.44
N VAL A 13 5.75 5.37 1.02
CA VAL A 13 4.39 4.83 0.92
C VAL A 13 4.39 3.58 0.04
N THR A 14 5.03 3.63 -1.13
CA THR A 14 5.14 2.48 -2.04
C THR A 14 5.80 1.28 -1.36
N SER A 15 6.90 1.47 -0.64
CA SER A 15 7.56 0.39 0.09
C SER A 15 6.72 -0.18 1.22
N LEU A 16 6.00 0.69 1.94
CA LEU A 16 5.10 0.27 3.00
C LEU A 16 3.94 -0.57 2.45
N GLU A 17 3.31 -0.10 1.37
CA GLU A 17 2.19 -0.78 0.74
C GLU A 17 2.60 -2.11 0.09
N MET A 18 3.79 -2.18 -0.54
CA MET A 18 4.37 -3.44 -1.00
C MET A 18 4.62 -4.44 0.15
N LYS A 19 5.06 -3.96 1.32
CA LYS A 19 5.28 -4.80 2.50
C LYS A 19 3.97 -5.31 3.09
N LYS A 20 2.92 -4.48 3.13
CA LYS A 20 1.59 -4.88 3.60
C LYS A 20 0.93 -5.83 2.63
N SER A 21 0.89 -5.50 1.34
CA SER A 21 0.24 -6.30 0.30
C SER A 21 0.71 -7.75 0.30
N ARG A 22 2.02 -7.99 0.48
CA ARG A 22 2.60 -9.34 0.59
C ARG A 22 2.06 -10.19 1.73
N LYS A 23 1.41 -9.60 2.74
CA LYS A 23 0.78 -10.35 3.85
C LYS A 23 -0.65 -10.78 3.53
N TYR A 24 -1.27 -10.18 2.53
CA TYR A 24 -2.68 -10.40 2.20
C TYR A 24 -2.87 -11.16 0.90
N VAL A 25 -1.87 -11.18 0.01
CA VAL A 25 -1.96 -11.88 -1.28
C VAL A 25 -0.72 -12.71 -1.57
N GLU A 26 -0.97 -13.89 -2.13
CA GLU A 26 0.08 -14.74 -2.69
C GLU A 26 0.74 -14.06 -3.90
N PRO A 27 2.04 -14.30 -4.17
CA PRO A 27 2.73 -13.71 -5.31
C PRO A 27 2.02 -13.92 -6.65
N TYR A 28 1.38 -15.08 -6.85
CA TYR A 28 0.66 -15.41 -8.07
C TYR A 28 -0.67 -16.10 -7.76
N SER A 29 -1.69 -15.87 -8.58
CA SER A 29 -3.01 -16.50 -8.39
C SER A 29 -3.04 -17.94 -8.88
N HIS A 30 -2.19 -18.28 -9.85
CA HIS A 30 -2.16 -19.60 -10.45
C HIS A 30 -0.84 -19.83 -11.20
N PHE A 31 -0.30 -21.04 -11.13
CA PHE A 31 0.99 -21.38 -11.75
C PHE A 31 0.98 -21.25 -13.28
N LYS A 32 -0.13 -21.59 -13.95
CA LYS A 32 -0.29 -21.47 -15.42
C LYS A 32 -0.46 -20.03 -15.93
N ARG A 33 -0.61 -19.04 -15.07
CA ARG A 33 -0.78 -17.65 -15.53
C ARG A 33 0.58 -17.01 -15.83
N PRO A 34 0.66 -16.10 -16.82
CA PRO A 34 1.89 -15.35 -17.07
C PRO A 34 2.37 -14.61 -15.82
N GLN A 35 3.52 -15.01 -15.27
CA GLN A 35 4.11 -14.45 -14.05
C GLN A 35 4.89 -13.16 -14.35
N LYS A 36 4.26 -12.24 -15.09
CA LYS A 36 4.88 -10.96 -15.48
C LYS A 36 4.88 -9.95 -14.32
N TYR A 37 3.83 -10.02 -13.50
CA TYR A 37 3.61 -9.17 -12.33
C TYR A 37 3.11 -10.03 -11.18
N THR A 38 3.56 -9.73 -9.98
CA THR A 38 3.03 -10.38 -8.78
C THR A 38 1.74 -9.70 -8.34
N GLN A 39 0.87 -10.41 -7.63
CA GLN A 39 -0.34 -9.79 -7.08
C GLN A 39 -0.02 -8.61 -6.14
N PRO A 40 0.99 -8.66 -5.25
CA PRO A 40 1.35 -7.51 -4.42
C PRO A 40 1.74 -6.27 -5.24
N GLN A 41 2.41 -6.47 -6.38
CA GLN A 41 2.79 -5.37 -7.28
C GLN A 41 1.57 -4.69 -7.88
N MET A 42 0.60 -5.51 -8.34
CA MET A 42 -0.62 -5.00 -8.95
C MET A 42 -1.51 -4.32 -7.90
N LEU A 43 -1.67 -4.94 -6.73
CA LEU A 43 -2.40 -4.36 -5.61
C LEU A 43 -1.79 -3.02 -5.19
N THR A 44 -0.47 -2.96 -4.99
CA THR A 44 0.19 -1.70 -4.62
C THR A 44 0.04 -0.64 -5.71
N THR A 45 0.14 -1.01 -6.99
CA THR A 45 -0.08 -0.07 -8.11
C THR A 45 -1.51 0.49 -8.10
N LEU A 46 -2.51 -0.34 -7.78
CA LEU A 46 -3.90 0.10 -7.70
C LEU A 46 -4.15 1.02 -6.49
N ILE A 47 -3.53 0.73 -5.34
CA ILE A 47 -3.57 1.60 -4.16
C ILE A 47 -2.97 2.96 -4.50
N LEU A 48 -1.77 2.99 -5.09
CA LEU A 48 -1.12 4.25 -5.49
C LEU A 48 -1.94 5.05 -6.49
N ARG A 49 -2.58 4.37 -7.45
CA ARG A 49 -3.50 5.03 -8.40
C ARG A 49 -4.66 5.72 -7.66
N SER A 50 -5.23 5.04 -6.66
CA SER A 50 -6.32 5.56 -5.85
C SER A 50 -5.88 6.76 -4.99
N ASP A 51 -4.72 6.65 -4.33
CA ASP A 51 -4.16 7.70 -3.48
C ASP A 51 -3.85 8.97 -4.27
N LEU A 52 -3.29 8.81 -5.48
CA LEU A 52 -2.97 9.93 -6.36
C LEU A 52 -4.19 10.44 -7.16
N LYS A 53 -5.33 9.74 -7.10
CA LYS A 53 -6.56 10.04 -7.86
C LYS A 53 -6.33 10.19 -9.37
N ILE A 54 -5.48 9.33 -9.93
CA ILE A 54 -5.11 9.37 -11.35
C ILE A 54 -5.72 8.21 -12.15
N THR A 55 -5.65 8.34 -13.46
CA THR A 55 -6.07 7.28 -14.39
C THR A 55 -5.04 6.14 -14.43
N TYR A 56 -5.46 4.99 -14.98
CA TYR A 56 -4.55 3.85 -15.19
C TYR A 56 -3.36 4.22 -16.08
N LEU A 57 -3.57 5.02 -17.13
CA LEU A 57 -2.47 5.50 -17.98
C LEU A 57 -1.55 6.45 -17.22
N GLY A 58 -2.10 7.30 -16.35
CA GLY A 58 -1.33 8.20 -15.50
C GLY A 58 -0.37 7.44 -14.58
N ILE A 59 -0.87 6.46 -13.82
CA ILE A 59 0.01 5.69 -12.91
C ILE A 59 1.07 4.89 -13.66
N ILE A 60 0.71 4.33 -14.82
CA ILE A 60 1.67 3.63 -15.68
C ILE A 60 2.77 4.59 -16.14
N GLY A 61 2.42 5.80 -16.57
CA GLY A 61 3.38 6.83 -16.99
C GLY A 61 4.31 7.28 -15.86
N ILE A 62 3.80 7.43 -14.64
CA ILE A 62 4.61 7.75 -13.45
C ILE A 62 5.60 6.62 -13.14
N ILE A 63 5.16 5.36 -13.21
CA ILE A 63 6.03 4.20 -13.01
C ILE A 63 7.08 4.11 -14.11
N GLU A 64 6.71 4.34 -15.35
CA GLU A 64 7.61 4.30 -16.51
C GLU A 64 8.72 5.35 -16.43
N THR A 65 8.37 6.56 -16.01
CA THR A 65 9.32 7.69 -15.92
C THR A 65 10.17 7.69 -14.65
N SER A 66 9.81 6.89 -13.64
CA SER A 66 10.52 6.83 -12.35
C SER A 66 11.17 5.48 -12.09
N GLY A 67 12.46 5.36 -12.44
CA GLY A 67 13.26 4.16 -12.11
C GLY A 67 13.34 3.87 -10.61
N GLN A 68 13.23 4.89 -9.75
CA GLN A 68 13.15 4.70 -8.30
C GLN A 68 11.85 4.01 -7.88
N LEU A 69 10.71 4.42 -8.47
CA LEU A 69 9.42 3.80 -8.19
C LEU A 69 9.37 2.36 -8.69
N GLN A 70 9.95 2.09 -9.87
CA GLN A 70 10.11 0.72 -10.38
C GLN A 70 10.90 -0.17 -9.42
N LYS A 71 12.02 0.35 -8.87
CA LYS A 71 12.81 -0.35 -7.86
C LYS A 71 12.01 -0.63 -6.59
N ARG A 72 11.22 0.33 -6.09
CA ARG A 72 10.38 0.12 -4.88
C ARG A 72 9.24 -0.87 -5.13
N LEU A 73 8.65 -0.87 -6.32
CA LEU A 73 7.62 -1.83 -6.74
C LEU A 73 8.22 -3.20 -7.14
N LEU A 74 9.53 -3.31 -7.31
CA LEU A 74 10.20 -4.53 -7.81
C LEU A 74 9.70 -4.96 -9.20
N VAL A 75 9.23 -4.00 -10.01
CA VAL A 75 8.73 -4.28 -11.36
C VAL A 75 9.87 -4.19 -12.37
N LYS A 76 10.03 -5.22 -13.20
CA LYS A 76 11.04 -5.25 -14.27
C LYS A 76 10.54 -4.62 -15.58
N ARG A 77 9.23 -4.48 -15.72
CA ARG A 77 8.55 -4.04 -16.94
C ARG A 77 7.39 -3.13 -16.57
N ARG A 78 7.02 -2.28 -17.52
CA ARG A 78 5.86 -1.38 -17.44
C ARG A 78 4.55 -2.17 -17.36
N PRO A 79 3.74 -2.02 -16.30
CA PRO A 79 2.42 -2.63 -16.23
C PRO A 79 1.59 -2.29 -17.47
N ASN A 80 0.92 -3.29 -18.06
CA ASN A 80 0.02 -3.05 -19.18
C ASN A 80 -1.33 -2.58 -18.64
N PHE A 81 -1.92 -1.56 -19.28
CA PHE A 81 -3.26 -1.04 -18.99
C PHE A 81 -4.31 -2.15 -18.86
N SER A 82 -4.40 -3.02 -19.85
CA SER A 82 -5.40 -4.11 -19.88
C SER A 82 -5.23 -5.06 -18.69
N THR A 83 -3.99 -5.29 -18.26
CA THR A 83 -3.68 -6.14 -17.10
C THR A 83 -4.12 -5.47 -15.80
N LEU A 84 -3.82 -4.19 -15.62
CA LEU A 84 -4.25 -3.44 -14.43
C LEU A 84 -5.77 -3.33 -14.35
N LYS A 85 -6.44 -3.04 -15.47
CA LYS A 85 -7.90 -2.97 -15.54
C LYS A 85 -8.53 -4.33 -15.21
N TYR A 86 -8.08 -5.39 -15.88
CA TYR A 86 -8.56 -6.76 -15.63
C TYR A 86 -8.39 -7.22 -14.18
N ILE A 87 -7.33 -6.80 -13.50
CA ILE A 87 -7.11 -7.13 -12.09
C ILE A 87 -7.99 -6.28 -11.17
N ALA A 88 -8.14 -4.99 -11.46
CA ALA A 88 -9.02 -4.10 -10.71
C ALA A 88 -10.49 -4.54 -10.76
N ASP A 89 -10.91 -5.09 -11.90
CA ASP A 89 -12.29 -5.54 -12.12
C ASP A 89 -12.60 -6.89 -11.42
N ARG A 90 -11.63 -7.51 -10.71
CA ARG A 90 -11.86 -8.76 -9.97
C ARG A 90 -12.40 -8.48 -8.57
N SER A 91 -13.52 -9.13 -8.24
CA SER A 91 -14.13 -9.10 -6.89
C SER A 91 -13.14 -9.42 -5.77
N GLN A 92 -12.29 -10.43 -5.97
CA GLN A 92 -11.27 -10.85 -5.00
C GLN A 92 -10.34 -9.71 -4.57
N MET A 93 -9.98 -8.80 -5.49
CA MET A 93 -9.08 -7.69 -5.15
C MET A 93 -9.77 -6.65 -4.28
N LEU A 94 -11.06 -6.41 -4.49
CA LEU A 94 -11.84 -5.50 -3.65
C LEU A 94 -11.99 -6.07 -2.23
N GLU A 95 -12.33 -7.35 -2.12
CA GLU A 95 -12.42 -8.06 -0.82
C GLU A 95 -11.09 -7.99 -0.04
N ILE A 96 -9.96 -8.20 -0.72
CA ILE A 96 -8.63 -8.09 -0.12
C ILE A 96 -8.36 -6.66 0.38
N ILE A 97 -8.73 -5.64 -0.39
CA ILE A 97 -8.55 -4.23 0.00
C ILE A 97 -9.40 -3.92 1.25
N GLU A 98 -10.65 -4.38 1.28
CA GLU A 98 -11.54 -4.19 2.43
C GLU A 98 -11.00 -4.87 3.70
N ILE A 99 -10.54 -6.12 3.60
CA ILE A 99 -9.90 -6.83 4.71
C ILE A 99 -8.65 -6.09 5.19
N MET A 100 -7.82 -5.62 4.27
CA MET A 100 -6.61 -4.86 4.59
C MET A 100 -6.94 -3.55 5.31
N LEU A 101 -7.96 -2.82 4.84
CA LEU A 101 -8.42 -1.58 5.45
C LEU A 101 -9.03 -1.82 6.85
N ALA A 102 -9.87 -2.84 6.99
CA ALA A 102 -10.48 -3.23 8.27
C ALA A 102 -9.42 -3.58 9.32
N ASN A 103 -8.40 -4.35 8.94
CA ASN A 103 -7.28 -4.70 9.81
C ASN A 103 -6.46 -3.47 10.23
N ILE A 104 -6.23 -2.53 9.29
CA ILE A 104 -5.56 -1.27 9.60
C ILE A 104 -6.39 -0.48 10.62
N ILE A 105 -7.69 -0.29 10.39
CA ILE A 105 -8.60 0.43 11.30
C ILE A 105 -8.63 -0.25 12.68
N GLN A 106 -8.75 -1.58 12.75
CA GLN A 106 -8.76 -2.31 14.02
C GLN A 106 -7.45 -2.14 14.79
N LYS A 107 -6.31 -2.17 14.10
CA LYS A 107 -4.99 -1.93 14.70
C LYS A 107 -4.87 -0.51 15.26
N PHE A 108 -5.40 0.49 14.55
CA PHE A 108 -5.42 1.86 15.07
C PHE A 108 -6.39 2.04 16.24
N ARG A 109 -7.59 1.46 16.18
CA ARG A 109 -8.54 1.44 17.31
C ARG A 109 -7.94 0.83 18.57
N SER A 110 -7.25 -0.30 18.44
CA SER A 110 -6.57 -0.97 19.57
C SER A 110 -5.33 -0.21 20.08
N ARG A 111 -4.73 0.66 19.26
CA ARG A 111 -3.67 1.58 19.71
C ARG A 111 -4.25 2.74 20.49
N CYS A 112 -5.29 3.40 19.98
CA CYS A 112 -6.00 4.48 20.69
C CYS A 112 -6.56 4.01 22.05
N ARG A 113 -7.04 2.77 22.15
CA ARG A 113 -7.51 2.18 23.42
C ARG A 113 -6.39 1.94 24.44
N ARG A 114 -5.15 1.69 23.99
CA ARG A 114 -3.97 1.56 24.85
C ARG A 114 -3.32 2.90 25.19
N SER A 115 -3.56 3.93 24.37
CA SER A 115 -3.00 5.28 24.53
C SER A 115 -3.96 6.27 25.21
N SER A 116 -5.15 5.83 25.64
CA SER A 116 -6.06 6.71 26.36
C SER A 116 -5.54 6.88 27.80
N PRO A 117 -5.16 8.09 28.25
CA PRO A 117 -4.96 8.32 29.68
C PRO A 117 -6.29 8.01 30.38
N ARG A 118 -6.24 7.13 31.37
CA ARG A 118 -7.39 6.90 32.26
C ARG A 118 -7.59 8.21 33.03
N LEU A 119 -8.65 8.95 32.73
CA LEU A 119 -9.09 10.04 33.60
C LEU A 119 -9.63 9.42 34.88
N GLU A 120 -8.76 9.30 35.88
CA GLU A 120 -9.19 9.18 37.28
C GLU A 120 -10.00 10.44 37.62
N ARG A 121 -11.07 10.30 38.42
CA ARG A 121 -11.98 11.41 38.78
C ARG A 121 -11.31 12.59 39.51
N ASN A 122 -10.00 12.53 39.76
CA ASN A 122 -9.21 13.50 40.52
C ASN A 122 -8.14 14.23 39.67
N GLY A 123 -8.34 14.39 38.36
CA GLY A 123 -7.66 15.43 37.57
C GLY A 123 -6.13 15.32 37.39
N ASN A 124 -5.47 14.23 37.79
CA ASN A 124 -4.02 14.08 37.60
C ASN A 124 -3.68 13.14 36.44
N LEU A 125 -2.81 13.62 35.54
CA LEU A 125 -2.22 12.85 34.44
C LEU A 125 -1.08 11.99 34.97
N VAL A 126 -1.28 10.68 35.03
CA VAL A 126 -0.20 9.72 35.28
C VAL A 126 0.31 9.20 33.94
N ASN A 127 1.53 9.59 33.56
CA ASN A 127 2.26 8.89 32.52
C ASN A 127 2.89 7.63 33.13
N GLN A 128 2.29 6.47 32.89
CA GLN A 128 2.97 5.19 33.08
C GLN A 128 2.96 4.42 31.76
N CYS A 129 4.15 4.28 31.18
CA CYS A 129 4.59 3.07 30.48
C CYS A 129 6.12 2.99 30.70
N LEU A 130 6.56 1.97 31.44
CA LEU A 130 7.86 1.33 31.25
C LEU A 130 7.78 0.45 29.99
#